data_AF-A0A947V373-F1
#
_entry.id   AF-A0A947V373-F1
#
_cell.length_a   1.000
_cell.length_b   1.000
_cell.length_c   1.000
_cell.angle_alpha   90.00
_cell.angle_beta   90.00
_cell.angle_gamma   90.00
#
_symmetry.space_group_name_H-M   'P 1'
#
loop_
_entity.id
_entity.type
_entity.pdbx_description
1 polymer ?
#
loop_
_entity_poly.entity_id
_entity_poly.type
_entity_poly.pdbx_seq_one_letter_code
_entity_poly.pdbx_strand_id
1 'polypeptide(L)' 'DLGLAFDLQIVATVPLESHDEQLDYLITETRTFRFGRKTPCPEKPRS' A
#
# COMPACT_ATOMS: atom_id res chain seq x y z
N ASP A 1 -0.47 4.03 -6.63
CA ASP A 1 0.95 4.24 -6.26
C ASP A 1 1.83 3.00 -6.39
N LEU A 2 3.15 3.19 -6.48
CA LEU A 2 4.16 2.13 -6.62
C LEU A 2 5.15 2.18 -5.44
N GLY A 3 5.35 1.04 -4.77
CA GLY A 3 6.39 0.86 -3.74
C GLY A 3 7.51 -0.07 -4.18
N LEU A 4 8.70 0.14 -3.62
CA LEU A 4 9.87 -0.74 -3.72
C LEU A 4 10.27 -1.18 -2.31
N ALA A 5 10.54 -2.46 -2.11
CA ALA A 5 10.98 -3.01 -0.83
C ALA A 5 11.84 -4.24 -1.03
N PHE A 6 12.55 -4.67 0.02
CA PHE A 6 13.20 -5.97 0.06
C PHE A 6 12.22 -7.09 0.44
N ASP A 7 12.50 -8.34 0.07
CA ASP A 7 11.70 -9.50 0.49
C ASP A 7 11.63 -9.60 2.02
N LEU A 8 12.68 -9.17 2.73
CA LEU A 8 12.74 -9.13 4.20
C LEU A 8 11.74 -8.15 4.84
N GLN A 9 11.23 -7.17 4.07
CA GLN A 9 10.24 -6.20 4.53
C GLN A 9 8.80 -6.69 4.31
N ILE A 10 8.62 -7.82 3.60
CA ILE A 10 7.30 -8.42 3.38
C ILE A 10 6.87 -9.19 4.63
N VAL A 11 5.76 -8.76 5.21
CA VAL A 11 5.15 -9.41 6.39
C VAL A 11 3.71 -9.82 6.07
N ALA A 12 3.18 -10.80 6.80
CA ALA A 12 1.85 -11.34 6.55
C ALA A 12 0.74 -10.30 6.76
N THR A 13 0.89 -9.42 7.75
CA THR A 13 -0.07 -8.36 8.10
C THR A 13 0.65 -7.18 8.75
N VAL A 14 0.14 -5.97 8.52
CA VAL A 14 0.51 -4.77 9.27
C VAL A 14 -0.75 -4.19 9.93
N PRO A 15 -0.64 -3.55 11.10
CA PRO A 15 -1.71 -2.71 11.63
C PRO A 15 -2.08 -1.63 10.61
N LEU A 16 -3.38 -1.40 10.40
CA LEU A 16 -3.87 -0.40 9.45
C LEU A 16 -4.43 0.78 10.23
N GLU A 17 -3.86 1.95 10.00
CA GLU A 17 -4.30 3.21 10.56
C GLU A 17 -5.16 3.99 9.57
N SER A 18 -5.98 4.92 10.08
CA SER A 18 -6.94 5.68 9.25
C SER A 18 -6.30 6.58 8.20
N HIS A 19 -5.00 6.84 8.31
CA HIS A 19 -4.23 7.70 7.42
C HIS A 19 -3.35 6.92 6.44
N ASP A 20 -3.38 5.59 6.51
CA ASP A 20 -2.64 4.75 5.59
C ASP A 20 -3.32 4.69 4.23
N GLU A 21 -2.51 4.77 3.18
CA GLU A 21 -2.94 4.59 1.81
C GLU A 21 -2.38 3.29 1.24
N GLN A 22 -3.23 2.56 0.51
CA GLN A 22 -2.85 1.31 -0.10
C GLN A 22 -2.17 1.56 -1.46
N LEU A 23 -0.99 0.95 -1.67
CA LEU A 23 -0.31 0.96 -2.96
C LEU A 23 -1.10 0.18 -4.03
N ASP A 24 -0.93 0.53 -5.31
CA ASP A 24 -1.41 -0.30 -6.43
C ASP A 24 -0.45 -1.46 -6.70
N TYR A 25 0.86 -1.21 -6.58
CA TYR A 25 1.92 -2.19 -6.82
C TYR A 25 3.04 -2.11 -5.77
N LEU A 26 3.63 -3.25 -5.46
CA LEU A 26 4.86 -3.37 -4.69
C LEU A 26 5.83 -4.31 -5.42
N ILE A 27 7.03 -3.84 -5.70
CA ILE A 27 8.08 -4.63 -6.35
C ILE A 27 9.21 -4.90 -5.35
N THR A 28 9.68 -6.14 -5.36
CA THR A 28 10.82 -6.64 -4.59
C THR A 28 11.88 -7.22 -5.52
N GLU A 29 13.01 -7.65 -4.98
CA GLU A 29 14.06 -8.31 -5.76
C GLU A 29 13.59 -9.61 -6.44
N THR A 30 12.55 -10.28 -5.93
CA THR A 30 12.06 -11.54 -6.50
C THR A 30 10.60 -11.53 -6.97
N ARG A 31 9.78 -10.56 -6.55
CA ARG A 31 8.32 -10.58 -6.77
C ARG A 31 7.71 -9.23 -7.08
N THR A 32 6.59 -9.26 -7.79
CA THR A 32 5.69 -8.12 -7.99
C THR A 32 4.32 -8.44 -7.40
N PHE A 33 3.87 -7.62 -6.46
CA PHE A 33 2.53 -7.65 -5.89
C PHE A 33 1.65 -6.61 -6.60
N ARG A 34 0.45 -7.01 -7.00
CA ARG A 34 -0.58 -6.12 -7.50
C ARG A 34 -1.75 -6.15 -6.53
N PHE A 35 -2.10 -4.99 -6.00
CA PHE A 35 -3.21 -4.86 -5.07
C PHE A 35 -4.48 -4.41 -5.79
N GLY A 36 -5.64 -4.92 -5.35
CA GLY A 36 -6.93 -4.50 -5.88
C GLY A 36 -7.30 -3.10 -5.40
N ARG A 37 -7.91 -2.29 -6.28
CA ARG A 37 -8.40 -0.95 -5.91
C ARG A 37 -9.46 -1.04 -4.81
N LYS A 38 -9.25 -0.33 -3.71
CA LYS A 38 -10.32 0.02 -2.76
C LYS A 38 -10.84 1.43 -3.06
N THR A 39 -12.07 1.68 -2.62
CA THR A 39 -12.74 2.98 -2.67
C THR A 39 -11.82 4.06 -2.08
N PRO A 40 -11.68 5.23 -2.74
CA PRO A 40 -10.84 6.31 -2.25
C PRO A 40 -11.25 6.75 -0.84
N CYS A 41 -10.28 7.10 0.00
CA CYS A 41 -10.57 7.82 1.23
C CYS A 41 -11.27 9.14 0.88
N PRO A 42 -12.34 9.52 1.61
CA PRO A 42 -13.00 10.81 1.36
C PRO A 42 -11.99 11.94 1.59
N GLU A 43 -11.86 12.84 0.61
CA GLU A 43 -11.02 14.02 0.72
C GLU A 43 -11.38 14.80 1.99
N LYS A 44 -10.36 15.18 2.77
CA LYS A 44 -10.56 16.07 3.92
C LYS A 44 -11.09 17.42 3.40
N PRO A 45 -12.19 17.97 3.94
CA PRO A 45 -12.64 19.30 3.56
C PRO A 45 -11.51 20.31 3.77
N ARG A 46 -11.15 21.08 2.74
CA ARG A 46 -10.26 22.22 2.89
C ARG A 46 -11.02 23.30 3.68
N SER A 47 -10.59 23.59 4.91
CA SER A 47 -11.03 24.75 5.69
C SER A 47 -10.51 26.06 5.13
#